data_AF-A0A5D2HXD3-F1
#
_entry.id   AF-A0A5D2HXD3-F1
#
_cell.length_a   1.000
_cell.length_b   1.000
_cell.length_c   1.000
_cell.angle_alpha   90.00
_cell.angle_beta   90.00
_cell.angle_gamma   90.00
#
_symmetry.space_group_name_H-M   'P 1'
#
loop_
_entity.id
_entity.type
_entity.pdbx_description
1 polymer ?
#
loop_
_entity_poly.entity_id
_entity_poly.type
_entity_poly.pdbx_seq_one_letter_code
_entity_poly.pdbx_strand_id
1 'polypeptide(L)'
;MSLVTEEIKASASEVYRGDEICQVKSKSLLEEMGMPRGLLPLKDIEECGFEKIGKPVSYATEVTAVIEKNRIKKLNGVKSKELLIWVTLSDIYVDDPATGKITFKTPAGLSRSYPVSAFEIEGEESSKEKN
;
A
#
# COMPACT_ATOMS: atom_id res chain seq x y z
N MET A 1 6.88 -15.61 22.96
CA MET A 1 8.05 -15.66 22.06
C MET A 1 7.54 -15.84 20.66
N SER A 2 7.69 -14.84 19.79
CA SER A 2 7.15 -14.88 18.44
C SER A 2 8.02 -15.78 17.58
N LEU A 3 7.44 -16.85 17.04
CA LEU A 3 8.06 -17.73 16.07
C LEU A 3 8.12 -17.01 14.72
N VAL A 4 9.14 -16.18 14.54
CA VAL A 4 9.52 -15.72 13.20
C VAL A 4 10.24 -16.90 12.56
N THR A 5 9.60 -17.56 11.60
CA THR A 5 10.20 -18.65 10.84
C THR A 5 11.37 -18.12 10.01
N GLU A 6 12.38 -18.96 9.76
CA GLU A 6 13.58 -18.58 9.00
C GLU A 6 13.24 -18.09 7.58
N GLU A 7 12.09 -18.49 7.05
CA GLU A 7 11.52 -18.04 5.78
C GLU A 7 11.09 -16.56 5.79
N ILE A 8 10.50 -16.07 6.89
CA ILE A 8 10.16 -14.64 7.08
C ILE A 8 11.45 -13.80 7.23
N LYS A 9 12.52 -14.39 7.77
CA LYS A 9 13.84 -13.74 7.84
C LYS A 9 14.54 -13.72 6.49
N ALA A 10 14.37 -14.76 5.66
CA ALA A 10 14.96 -14.86 4.33
C ALA A 10 14.27 -13.92 3.32
N SER A 11 12.94 -13.79 3.37
CA SER A 11 12.20 -12.88 2.48
C SER A 11 12.49 -11.39 2.74
N ALA A 12 12.87 -11.04 3.97
CA ALA A 12 13.32 -9.70 4.32
C ALA A 12 14.64 -9.26 3.64
N SER A 13 15.33 -10.17 2.94
CA SER A 13 16.62 -9.94 2.28
C SER A 13 16.54 -9.80 0.76
N GLU A 14 15.35 -9.98 0.16
CA GLU A 14 15.19 -9.93 -1.30
C GLU A 14 15.12 -8.48 -1.78
N VAL A 15 16.27 -7.96 -2.20
CA VAL A 15 16.38 -6.63 -2.81
C VAL A 15 16.27 -6.76 -4.31
N TYR A 16 15.17 -6.26 -4.86
CA TYR A 16 14.97 -6.10 -6.30
C TYR A 16 15.52 -4.75 -6.75
N ARG A 17 16.10 -4.69 -7.96
CA ARG A 17 16.62 -3.46 -8.56
C ARG A 17 16.12 -3.34 -9.99
N GLY A 18 15.79 -2.11 -10.40
CA GLY A 18 15.22 -1.82 -11.71
C GLY A 18 13.72 -1.57 -11.65
N ASP A 19 13.27 -0.61 -12.44
CA ASP A 19 11.90 -0.08 -12.45
C ASP A 19 10.86 -1.18 -12.72
N GLU A 20 11.03 -1.94 -13.80
CA GLU A 20 10.08 -2.97 -14.24
C GLU A 20 9.90 -4.09 -13.20
N ILE A 21 11.01 -4.60 -12.64
CA ILE A 21 10.97 -5.69 -11.67
C ILE A 21 10.32 -5.22 -10.36
N CYS A 22 10.66 -4.03 -9.88
CA CYS A 22 10.07 -3.45 -8.67
C CYS A 22 8.56 -3.24 -8.84
N GLN A 23 8.11 -2.77 -10.01
CA GLN A 23 6.68 -2.64 -10.33
C GLN A 23 5.93 -3.97 -10.28
N VAL A 24 6.48 -5.02 -10.90
CA VAL A 24 5.85 -6.36 -10.90
C VAL A 24 5.82 -6.95 -9.49
N LYS A 25 6.97 -6.91 -8.78
CA LYS A 25 7.11 -7.51 -7.46
C LYS A 25 6.28 -6.83 -6.39
N SER A 26 6.20 -5.50 -6.41
CA SER A 26 5.37 -4.75 -5.46
C SER A 26 3.88 -5.04 -5.64
N LYS A 27 3.38 -5.08 -6.89
CA LYS A 27 1.99 -5.45 -7.18
C LYS A 27 1.67 -6.86 -6.69
N SER A 28 2.54 -7.83 -6.98
CA SER A 28 2.40 -9.22 -6.54
C SER A 28 2.39 -9.33 -5.01
N LEU A 29 3.28 -8.62 -4.33
CA LEU A 29 3.33 -8.58 -2.87
C LEU A 29 2.05 -7.97 -2.26
N LEU A 30 1.55 -6.87 -2.83
CA LEU A 30 0.31 -6.25 -2.37
C LEU A 30 -0.87 -7.19 -2.53
N GLU A 31 -0.99 -7.86 -3.69
CA GLU A 31 -2.06 -8.82 -3.97
C GLU A 31 -2.02 -10.01 -3.01
N GLU A 32 -0.85 -10.62 -2.80
CA GLU A 32 -0.67 -11.73 -1.85
C GLU A 32 -1.08 -11.32 -0.42
N MET A 33 -0.79 -10.07 -0.05
CA MET A 33 -1.11 -9.51 1.26
C MET A 33 -2.52 -8.92 1.33
N GLY A 34 -3.38 -9.08 0.30
CA GLY A 34 -4.77 -8.61 0.31
C GLY A 34 -4.93 -7.09 0.22
N MET A 35 -3.91 -6.39 -0.28
CA MET A 35 -3.90 -4.96 -0.53
C MET A 35 -4.12 -4.67 -2.02
N PRO A 36 -4.75 -3.55 -2.39
CA PRO A 36 -5.00 -3.21 -3.79
C PRO A 36 -3.68 -2.93 -4.55
N ARG A 37 -3.54 -3.51 -5.74
CA ARG A 37 -2.32 -3.44 -6.57
C ARG A 37 -1.87 -2.02 -6.95
N GLY A 38 -2.80 -1.08 -7.06
CA GLY A 38 -2.51 0.32 -7.36
C GLY A 38 -2.26 1.19 -6.13
N LEU A 39 -2.18 0.62 -4.92
CA LEU A 39 -1.97 1.37 -3.68
C LEU A 39 -0.62 2.10 -3.63
N LEU A 40 0.38 1.58 -4.33
CA LEU A 40 1.72 2.16 -4.42
C LEU A 40 2.06 2.37 -5.90
N PRO A 41 1.78 3.55 -6.47
CA PRO A 41 2.24 3.89 -7.82
C PRO A 41 3.76 3.98 -7.79
N LEU A 42 4.44 2.93 -8.26
CA LEU A 42 5.91 2.88 -8.32
C LEU A 42 6.50 3.59 -9.55
N LYS A 43 5.66 4.26 -10.34
CA LYS A 43 6.07 5.05 -11.50
C LYS A 43 5.85 6.53 -11.17
N ASP A 44 6.83 7.37 -11.47
CA ASP A 44 6.77 8.83 -11.28
C ASP A 44 6.57 9.27 -9.79
N ILE A 45 7.31 8.66 -8.85
CA ILE A 45 7.12 8.70 -7.38
C ILE A 45 7.43 10.07 -6.69
N GLU A 46 7.40 11.21 -7.39
CA GLU A 46 7.72 12.51 -6.75
C GLU A 46 6.50 13.14 -6.06
N GLU A 47 5.42 13.36 -6.81
CA GLU A 47 4.14 13.83 -6.32
C GLU A 47 3.04 13.18 -7.18
N CYS A 48 2.26 12.29 -6.58
CA CYS A 48 1.21 11.54 -7.28
C CYS A 48 -0.17 11.88 -6.71
N GLY A 49 -1.18 11.93 -7.55
CA GLY A 49 -2.57 12.02 -7.12
C GLY A 49 -3.28 10.69 -7.32
N PHE A 50 -4.06 10.24 -6.34
CA PHE A 50 -5.07 9.22 -6.61
C PHE A 50 -6.27 9.90 -7.26
N GLU A 51 -6.36 9.86 -8.59
CA GLU A 51 -7.42 10.52 -9.38
C GLU A 51 -8.81 10.20 -8.85
N LYS A 52 -9.07 8.92 -8.51
CA LYS A 52 -10.36 8.42 -8.01
C LYS A 52 -10.79 9.03 -6.68
N ILE A 53 -9.87 9.58 -5.88
CA ILE A 53 -10.18 10.24 -4.59
C ILE A 53 -9.78 11.72 -4.56
N GLY A 54 -9.15 12.24 -5.63
CA GLY A 54 -8.71 13.63 -5.72
C GLY A 54 -7.73 14.05 -4.63
N LYS A 55 -6.90 13.13 -4.11
CA LYS A 55 -5.95 13.40 -3.03
C LYS A 55 -4.51 13.40 -3.56
N PRO A 56 -3.79 14.53 -3.47
CA PRO A 56 -2.35 14.56 -3.66
C PRO A 56 -1.65 13.76 -2.56
N VAL A 57 -0.64 13.00 -2.96
CA VAL A 57 0.20 12.16 -2.14
C VAL A 57 1.65 12.39 -2.56
N SER A 58 2.52 12.67 -1.59
CA SER A 58 3.95 12.76 -1.83
C SER A 58 4.62 11.52 -1.25
N TYR A 59 5.64 11.06 -1.95
CA TYR A 59 6.49 9.96 -1.52
C TYR A 59 7.91 10.49 -1.30
N ALA A 60 8.60 9.94 -0.30
CA ALA A 60 10.01 10.20 -0.09
C ALA A 60 10.84 9.28 -0.98
N THR A 61 12.13 9.60 -1.14
CA THR A 61 13.11 8.75 -1.83
C THR A 61 13.14 7.32 -1.26
N GLU A 62 12.91 7.19 0.05
CA GLU A 62 12.86 5.90 0.73
C GLU A 62 11.52 5.74 1.47
N VAL A 63 10.76 4.73 1.06
CA VAL A 63 9.50 4.32 1.71
C VAL A 63 9.76 3.01 2.44
N THR A 64 9.42 2.97 3.73
CA THR A 64 9.55 1.76 4.55
C THR A 64 8.23 1.44 5.21
N ALA A 65 7.92 0.15 5.34
CA ALA A 65 6.72 -0.31 6.02
C ALA A 65 6.87 -1.78 6.45
N VAL A 66 5.99 -2.21 7.35
CA VAL A 66 5.78 -3.62 7.68
C VAL A 66 4.45 -4.03 7.06
N ILE A 67 4.49 -5.00 6.15
CA ILE A 67 3.30 -5.51 5.47
C ILE A 67 2.87 -6.81 6.14
N GLU A 68 1.59 -6.87 6.50
CA GLU A 68 0.89 -8.03 7.02
C GLU A 68 -0.36 -8.27 6.15
N LYS A 69 -1.02 -9.41 6.33
CA LYS A 69 -2.28 -9.68 5.64
C LYS A 69 -3.31 -8.57 5.93
N ASN A 70 -3.84 -7.98 4.86
CA ASN A 70 -4.80 -6.87 4.81
C ASN A 70 -4.33 -5.59 5.53
N ARG A 71 -3.03 -5.45 5.85
CA ARG A 71 -2.55 -4.35 6.68
C ARG A 71 -1.10 -3.96 6.40
N ILE A 72 -0.85 -2.66 6.33
CA ILE A 72 0.47 -2.04 6.31
C ILE A 72 0.62 -1.23 7.60
N LYS A 73 1.71 -1.45 8.34
CA LYS A 73 2.04 -0.76 9.60
C LYS A 73 3.38 -0.06 9.47
N LYS A 74 3.64 0.91 10.36
CA LYS A 74 4.92 1.63 10.44
C LYS A 74 5.33 2.21 9.08
N LEU A 75 4.35 2.68 8.31
CA LEU A 75 4.58 3.30 7.03
C LEU A 75 5.34 4.62 7.24
N ASN A 76 6.45 4.79 6.54
CA ASN A 76 7.24 6.01 6.51
C ASN A 76 7.49 6.43 5.07
N GLY A 77 7.76 7.72 4.87
CA GLY A 77 8.02 8.26 3.55
C GLY A 77 6.77 8.49 2.70
N VAL A 78 5.56 8.39 3.26
CA VAL A 78 4.32 8.71 2.54
C VAL A 78 3.56 9.82 3.26
N LYS A 79 3.17 10.86 2.52
CA LYS A 79 2.36 11.97 3.01
C LYS A 79 1.15 12.17 2.11
N SER A 80 0.00 12.48 2.67
CA SER A 80 -1.18 12.90 1.91
C SER A 80 -1.50 14.35 2.23
N LYS A 81 -1.94 15.10 1.23
CA LYS A 81 -2.39 16.49 1.40
C LYS A 81 -3.85 16.50 1.85
N GLU A 82 -4.08 16.91 3.09
CA GLU A 82 -5.42 17.19 3.60
C GLU A 82 -5.60 18.70 3.70
N LEU A 83 -6.52 19.24 2.90
CA LEU A 83 -6.74 20.68 2.72
C LEU A 83 -5.45 21.39 2.29
N LEU A 84 -4.80 22.11 3.21
CA LEU A 84 -3.59 22.89 2.97
C LEU A 84 -2.35 22.28 3.64
N ILE A 85 -2.49 21.17 4.37
CA ILE A 85 -1.43 20.58 5.21
C ILE A 85 -1.04 19.20 4.69
N TRP A 86 0.26 18.94 4.61
CA TRP A 86 0.80 17.61 4.36
C TRP A 86 0.82 16.79 5.64
N VAL A 87 0.14 15.65 5.65
CA VAL A 87 0.00 14.77 6.81
C VAL A 87 0.67 13.43 6.52
N THR A 88 1.49 12.94 7.45
CA THR A 88 2.13 11.63 7.33
C THR A 88 1.13 10.51 7.59
N LEU A 89 1.26 9.42 6.83
CA LEU A 89 0.48 8.19 7.01
C LEU A 89 1.32 7.18 7.80
N SER A 90 0.70 6.44 8.72
CA SER A 90 1.36 5.44 9.58
C SER A 90 0.87 4.02 9.36
N ASP A 91 -0.43 3.85 9.14
CA ASP A 91 -1.08 2.55 8.99
C ASP A 91 -2.07 2.59 7.83
N ILE A 92 -2.17 1.50 7.10
CA ILE A 92 -3.20 1.27 6.08
C ILE A 92 -3.79 -0.12 6.33
N TYR A 93 -5.09 -0.28 6.27
CA TYR A 93 -5.70 -1.60 6.41
C TYR A 93 -7.02 -1.72 5.63
N VAL A 94 -7.32 -2.93 5.21
CA VAL A 94 -8.63 -3.33 4.69
C VAL A 94 -9.36 -4.04 5.83
N ASP A 95 -10.64 -3.73 6.04
CA ASP A 95 -11.41 -4.37 7.11
C ASP A 95 -11.53 -5.89 6.89
N ASP A 96 -11.58 -6.66 7.98
CA ASP A 96 -11.85 -8.10 8.00
C ASP A 96 -13.03 -8.36 8.97
N PRO A 97 -14.20 -8.81 8.51
CA PRO A 97 -14.53 -9.22 7.14
C PRO A 97 -14.53 -8.05 6.14
N ALA A 98 -14.21 -8.34 4.88
CA ALA A 98 -14.02 -7.34 3.81
C ALA A 98 -15.27 -6.47 3.60
N THR A 99 -15.21 -5.21 4.07
CA THR A 99 -16.27 -4.20 3.87
C THR A 99 -16.22 -3.53 2.50
N GLY A 100 -15.19 -3.84 1.70
CA GLY A 100 -14.87 -3.15 0.45
C GLY A 100 -14.22 -1.77 0.66
N LYS A 101 -13.79 -1.45 1.89
CA LYS A 101 -13.11 -0.20 2.22
C LYS A 101 -11.67 -0.45 2.66
N ILE A 102 -10.81 0.51 2.30
CA ILE A 102 -9.44 0.63 2.77
C ILE A 102 -9.33 1.89 3.62
N THR A 103 -8.68 1.78 4.78
CA THR A 103 -8.56 2.84 5.77
C THR A 103 -7.10 3.22 5.98
N PHE A 104 -6.83 4.51 5.95
CA PHE A 104 -5.53 5.13 6.17
C PHE A 104 -5.55 5.84 7.52
N LYS A 105 -4.52 5.64 8.34
CA LYS A 105 -4.34 6.33 9.62
C LYS A 105 -3.11 7.21 9.63
N THR A 106 -3.18 8.25 10.43
CA THR A 106 -2.06 9.13 10.75
C THR A 106 -1.51 8.79 12.14
N PRO A 107 -0.24 9.12 12.44
CA PRO A 107 0.32 8.94 13.78
C PRO A 107 -0.47 9.66 14.89
N ALA A 108 -1.22 10.72 14.53
CA ALA A 108 -2.07 11.48 15.43
C ALA A 108 -3.42 10.81 15.74
N GLY A 109 -3.67 9.61 15.19
CA GLY A 109 -4.90 8.84 15.44
C GLY A 109 -6.08 9.21 14.52
N LEU A 110 -5.91 10.14 13.58
CA LEU A 110 -6.92 10.43 12.58
C LEU A 110 -6.96 9.31 11.53
N SER A 111 -8.15 9.01 11.01
CA SER A 111 -8.31 8.03 9.94
C SER A 111 -9.28 8.48 8.86
N ARG A 112 -9.07 7.96 7.64
CA ARG A 112 -9.93 8.16 6.47
C ARG A 112 -10.11 6.83 5.77
N SER A 113 -11.32 6.55 5.31
CA SER A 113 -11.64 5.33 4.57
C SER A 113 -12.17 5.65 3.20
N TYR A 114 -11.79 4.84 2.22
CA TYR A 114 -12.13 4.97 0.81
C TYR A 114 -12.49 3.59 0.25
N PRO A 115 -13.24 3.50 -0.86
CA PRO A 115 -13.47 2.20 -1.51
C PRO A 115 -12.16 1.61 -2.03
N VAL A 116 -11.99 0.29 -1.88
CA VAL A 116 -10.78 -0.43 -2.36
C VAL A 116 -10.56 -0.21 -3.86
N SER A 117 -11.64 -0.17 -4.65
CA SER A 117 -11.60 0.06 -6.10
C SER A 117 -10.99 1.39 -6.52
N ALA A 118 -10.89 2.36 -5.60
CA ALA A 118 -10.18 3.62 -5.86
C ALA A 118 -8.66 3.46 -6.00
N PHE A 119 -8.12 2.33 -5.54
CA PHE A 119 -6.70 2.00 -5.54
C PHE A 119 -6.39 0.79 -6.41
N GLU A 120 -7.37 0.29 -7.17
CA GLU A 120 -7.16 -0.75 -8.17
C GLU A 120 -6.78 -0.12 -9.51
N ILE A 121 -5.78 -0.71 -10.16
CA ILE A 121 -5.38 -0.39 -11.53
C ILE A 121 -6.39 -0.98 -12.52
N GLU A 122 -6.99 -0.12 -13.36
CA GLU A 122 -7.84 -0.54 -14.48
C GLU A 122 -6.94 -1.00 -15.63
N GLY A 123 -6.69 -2.31 -15.73
CA GLY A 123 -5.88 -2.83 -16.85
C GLY A 123 -5.29 -4.24 -16.75
N GLU A 124 -5.40 -4.95 -15.63
CA GLU A 124 -4.97 -6.36 -15.56
C GLU A 124 -6.03 -7.17 -14.81
N GLU A 125 -6.74 -8.06 -15.53
CA GLU A 125 -7.74 -8.97 -14.97
C GLU A 125 -7.15 -9.74 -13.78
N SER A 126 -7.73 -9.57 -12.60
CA SER A 126 -7.62 -10.61 -11.57
C SER A 126 -8.44 -11.78 -12.08
N SER A 127 -7.80 -12.90 -12.39
CA SER A 127 -8.47 -14.19 -12.51
C SER A 127 -9.15 -14.52 -11.17
N LYS A 128 -10.38 -14.03 -10.99
CA LYS A 128 -11.36 -14.65 -10.10
C LYS A 128 -11.75 -15.98 -10.73
N GLU A 129 -10.94 -17.00 -10.50
CA GLU A 129 -11.39 -18.38 -10.67
C GLU A 129 -12.44 -18.63 -9.58
N LYS A 130 -13.71 -18.60 -10.00
CA LYS A 130 -14.78 -19.29 -9.29
C LYS A 130 -14.47 -20.78 -9.38
N ASN A 131 -14.36 -21.46 -8.24
CA ASN A 131 -14.81 -22.84 -8.15
C ASN A 131 -15.53 -23.04 -6.81
#